data_AF-A0A955U043-F1
#
_entry.id   AF-A0A955U043-F1
#
_cell.length_a   1.000
_cell.length_b   1.000
_cell.length_c   1.000
_cell.angle_alpha   90.00
_cell.angle_beta   90.00
_cell.angle_gamma   90.00
#
_symmetry.space_group_name_H-M   'P 1'
#
loop_
_entity.id
_entity.type
_entity.pdbx_description
1 polymer ?
#
loop_
_entity_poly.entity_id
_entity_poly.type
_entity_poly.pdbx_seq_one_letter_code
_entity_poly.pdbx_strand_id
1 'polypeptide(L)'
;MNIEELKAKTISDLTNMAKTLKIQGHSGLRKQDLIFKILQAQIEKDGLMFGQGVLEILPDGFGFLRAPTYNYLPGPDDIYVSPSQIRKFDMRTGDTISGQIRPPKENERYFALLKVEAINFENPEKTKDKILFDNLTPLYPEERLRL
;
A
#
# COMPACT_ATOMS: atom_id res chain seq x y z
N MET A 1 3.56 11.25 -5.56
CA MET A 1 3.16 11.45 -4.15
C MET A 1 2.53 10.17 -3.65
N ASN A 2 2.90 9.74 -2.45
CA ASN A 2 2.42 8.51 -1.83
C ASN A 2 1.16 8.80 -0.99
N ILE A 3 0.23 7.83 -0.90
CA ILE A 3 -0.93 7.86 0.01
C ILE A 3 -0.50 8.19 1.44
N GLU A 4 0.65 7.69 1.89
CA GLU A 4 1.16 7.93 3.24
C GLU A 4 1.50 9.40 3.50
N GLU A 5 2.07 10.09 2.52
CA GLU A 5 2.41 11.52 2.61
C GLU A 5 1.15 12.39 2.74
N LEU A 6 0.06 12.01 2.07
CA LEU A 6 -1.21 12.72 2.14
C LEU A 6 -1.95 12.47 3.46
N LYS A 7 -1.84 11.26 4.02
CA LYS A 7 -2.39 10.96 5.35
C LYS A 7 -1.70 11.75 6.46
N ALA A 8 -0.39 11.98 6.33
CA ALA A 8 0.40 12.74 7.29
C ALA A 8 0.08 14.25 7.31
N LYS A 9 -0.53 14.79 6.24
CA LYS A 9 -0.89 16.23 6.14
C LYS A 9 -2.13 16.60 6.95
N THR A 10 -2.23 17.88 7.32
CA THR A 10 -3.40 18.41 8.03
C THR A 10 -4.59 18.61 7.07
N ILE A 11 -5.81 18.68 7.61
CA ILE A 11 -7.02 18.98 6.81
C ILE A 11 -6.91 20.36 6.12
N SER A 12 -6.23 21.32 6.77
CA SER A 12 -5.96 22.63 6.20
C SER A 12 -5.04 22.53 4.97
N ASP A 13 -3.96 21.76 5.09
CA ASP A 13 -3.03 21.54 3.97
C ASP A 13 -3.70 20.82 2.81
N LEU A 14 -4.53 19.81 3.11
CA LEU A 14 -5.29 19.07 2.10
C LEU A 14 -6.32 19.96 1.40
N THR A 15 -7.03 20.84 2.12
CA THR A 15 -7.98 21.77 1.50
C THR A 15 -7.28 22.83 0.65
N ASN A 16 -6.11 23.32 1.07
CA ASN A 16 -5.28 24.20 0.24
C ASN A 16 -4.79 23.51 -1.02
N MET A 17 -4.36 22.25 -0.91
CA MET A 17 -3.94 21.44 -2.06
C MET A 17 -5.11 21.20 -3.02
N ALA A 18 -6.32 20.92 -2.50
CA ALA A 18 -7.53 20.78 -3.32
C ALA A 18 -7.92 22.06 -4.06
N LYS A 19 -7.71 23.25 -3.45
CA LYS A 19 -7.89 24.55 -4.12
C LYS A 19 -6.89 24.74 -5.25
N THR A 20 -5.62 24.44 -5.02
CA THR A 20 -4.56 24.52 -6.04
C THR A 20 -4.85 23.58 -7.22
N LEU A 21 -5.40 22.40 -6.94
CA LEU A 21 -5.81 21.40 -7.94
C LEU A 21 -7.19 21.68 -8.56
N LYS A 22 -7.85 22.80 -8.21
CA LYS A 22 -9.17 23.22 -8.72
C LYS A 22 -10.29 22.18 -8.55
N ILE A 23 -10.23 21.38 -7.48
CA ILE A 23 -11.21 20.32 -7.20
C ILE A 23 -12.52 20.96 -6.72
N GLN A 24 -13.63 20.73 -7.43
CA GLN A 24 -14.94 21.26 -7.03
C GLN A 24 -15.56 20.46 -5.88
N GLY A 25 -16.27 21.15 -4.98
CA GLY A 25 -16.94 20.52 -3.83
C GLY A 25 -15.97 19.84 -2.86
N HIS A 26 -14.79 20.45 -2.62
CA HIS A 26 -13.83 19.99 -1.60
C HIS A 26 -14.19 20.48 -0.18
N SER A 27 -15.01 21.53 -0.08
CA SER A 27 -15.46 22.10 1.19
C SER A 27 -16.46 21.16 1.88
N GLY A 28 -16.16 20.76 3.12
CA GLY A 28 -17.03 19.89 3.93
C GLY A 28 -16.81 18.38 3.75
N LEU A 29 -15.87 17.95 2.91
CA LEU A 29 -15.49 16.54 2.79
C LEU A 29 -14.75 16.05 4.03
N ARG A 30 -14.96 14.77 4.36
CA ARG A 30 -14.13 14.09 5.38
C ARG A 30 -12.69 13.99 4.87
N LYS A 31 -11.73 13.91 5.78
CA LYS A 31 -10.29 13.83 5.44
C LYS A 31 -10.01 12.71 4.42
N GLN A 32 -10.64 11.54 4.58
CA GLN A 32 -10.50 10.41 3.65
C GLN A 32 -11.03 10.75 2.25
N ASP A 33 -12.24 11.29 2.13
CA ASP A 33 -12.84 11.67 0.84
C ASP A 33 -12.06 12.79 0.14
N LEU A 34 -11.50 13.72 0.92
CA LEU A 34 -10.67 14.81 0.41
C LEU A 34 -9.34 14.26 -0.14
N ILE A 35 -8.69 13.35 0.59
CA ILE A 35 -7.48 12.64 0.12
C ILE A 35 -7.80 11.90 -1.18
N PHE A 36 -8.95 11.21 -1.25
CA PHE A 36 -9.38 10.49 -2.45
C PHE A 36 -9.53 11.40 -3.66
N LYS A 37 -10.24 12.53 -3.52
CA LYS A 37 -10.40 13.49 -4.63
C LYS A 37 -9.09 14.13 -5.07
N ILE A 38 -8.20 14.46 -4.12
CA ILE A 38 -6.87 15.02 -4.41
C ILE A 38 -6.04 14.02 -5.19
N LEU A 39 -6.04 12.76 -4.76
CA LEU A 39 -5.39 11.68 -5.48
C LEU A 39 -5.98 11.56 -6.88
N GLN A 40 -7.31 11.53 -7.03
CA GLN A 40 -7.97 11.43 -8.33
C GLN A 40 -7.56 12.54 -9.30
N ALA A 41 -7.60 13.80 -8.88
CA ALA A 41 -7.24 14.94 -9.71
C ALA A 41 -5.73 14.96 -10.08
N GLN A 42 -4.88 14.45 -9.19
CA GLN A 42 -3.44 14.34 -9.47
C GLN A 42 -3.14 13.18 -10.44
N ILE A 43 -3.87 12.06 -10.35
CA ILE A 43 -3.73 10.92 -11.25
C ILE A 43 -4.14 11.27 -12.67
N GLU A 44 -5.23 12.03 -12.83
CA GLU A 44 -5.63 12.55 -14.14
C GLU A 44 -4.52 13.40 -14.79
N LYS A 45 -3.56 13.90 -13.99
CA LYS A 45 -2.47 14.77 -14.42
C LYS A 45 -1.11 14.06 -14.58
N ASP A 46 -0.76 13.15 -13.66
CA ASP A 46 0.55 12.47 -13.57
C ASP A 46 0.50 10.95 -13.88
N GLY A 47 -0.69 10.37 -14.04
CA GLY A 47 -0.92 9.05 -14.64
C GLY A 47 -0.69 7.81 -13.75
N LEU A 48 -0.02 7.90 -12.59
CA LEU A 48 0.31 6.72 -11.77
C LEU A 48 0.18 6.98 -10.26
N MET A 49 -0.55 6.11 -9.53
CA MET A 49 -0.55 6.08 -8.06
C MET A 49 0.41 5.02 -7.55
N PHE A 50 1.00 5.28 -6.38
CA PHE A 50 1.83 4.32 -5.66
C PHE A 50 1.25 4.07 -4.27
N GLY A 51 1.33 2.82 -3.84
CA GLY A 51 0.92 2.36 -2.52
C GLY A 51 1.92 1.39 -1.93
N GLN A 52 1.93 1.32 -0.61
CA GLN A 52 2.75 0.41 0.17
C GLN A 52 1.94 -0.13 1.35
N GLY A 53 2.19 -1.38 1.71
CA GLY A 53 1.64 -1.99 2.93
C GLY A 53 2.15 -3.41 3.15
N VAL A 54 1.74 -4.00 4.27
CA VAL A 54 2.09 -5.39 4.62
C VAL A 54 0.99 -6.33 4.15
N LEU A 55 1.36 -7.36 3.40
CA LEU A 55 0.43 -8.31 2.82
C LEU A 55 -0.18 -9.20 3.91
N GLU A 56 -1.50 -9.31 3.90
CA GLU A 56 -2.27 -10.34 4.58
C GLU A 56 -3.02 -11.17 3.53
N ILE A 57 -2.72 -12.47 3.44
CA ILE A 57 -3.41 -13.41 2.54
C ILE A 57 -4.57 -14.06 3.30
N LEU A 58 -5.76 -13.99 2.73
CA LEU A 58 -6.97 -14.62 3.27
C LEU A 58 -7.14 -16.06 2.77
N PRO A 59 -7.99 -16.88 3.43
CA PRO A 59 -8.17 -18.30 3.07
C PRO A 59 -8.56 -18.55 1.60
N ASP A 60 -9.25 -17.60 0.97
CA ASP A 60 -9.67 -17.65 -0.43
C ASP A 60 -8.52 -17.38 -1.42
N GLY A 61 -7.31 -17.10 -0.91
CA GLY A 61 -6.08 -16.95 -1.69
C GLY A 61 -5.83 -15.56 -2.28
N PHE A 62 -6.75 -14.60 -2.10
CA PHE A 62 -6.50 -13.19 -2.34
C PHE A 62 -5.99 -12.53 -1.05
N GLY A 63 -5.46 -11.30 -1.16
CA GLY A 63 -4.93 -10.60 0.01
C GLY A 63 -5.14 -9.10 -0.02
N PHE A 64 -4.81 -8.46 1.10
CA PHE A 64 -4.83 -7.02 1.27
C PHE A 64 -3.49 -6.53 1.78
N LEU A 65 -3.02 -5.39 1.28
CA LEU A 65 -1.92 -4.65 1.89
C LEU A 65 -2.50 -3.79 3.00
N ARG A 66 -2.16 -4.14 4.24
CA ARG A 66 -2.55 -3.41 5.45
C ARG A 66 -1.59 -2.27 5.73
N ALA A 67 -2.14 -1.14 6.14
CA ALA A 67 -1.35 0.05 6.45
C ALA A 67 -0.77 0.02 7.89
N PRO A 68 0.53 0.29 8.09
CA PRO A 68 1.12 0.44 9.44
C PRO A 68 0.44 1.55 10.25
N THR A 69 0.02 2.62 9.58
CA THR A 69 -0.69 3.77 10.18
C THR A 69 -2.06 3.41 10.77
N TYR A 70 -2.59 2.24 10.44
CA TYR A 70 -3.86 1.72 10.97
C TYR A 70 -3.65 0.45 11.81
N ASN A 71 -2.45 0.28 12.39
CA ASN A 71 -2.07 -0.88 13.22
C ASN A 71 -2.31 -2.23 12.52
N TYR A 72 -2.19 -2.27 11.19
CA TYR A 72 -2.47 -3.44 10.37
C TYR A 72 -3.91 -3.98 10.46
N LEU A 73 -4.85 -3.19 10.99
CA LEU A 73 -6.25 -3.54 11.03
C LEU A 73 -6.90 -3.37 9.65
N PRO A 74 -8.01 -4.09 9.37
CA PRO A 74 -8.77 -3.88 8.15
C PRO A 74 -9.27 -2.44 8.03
N GLY A 75 -8.89 -1.77 6.94
CA GLY A 75 -9.20 -0.38 6.63
C GLY A 75 -9.86 -0.20 5.25
N PRO A 76 -10.60 0.90 5.04
CA PRO A 76 -11.19 1.22 3.72
C PRO A 76 -10.13 1.57 2.66
N ASP A 77 -8.92 1.87 3.11
CA ASP A 77 -7.74 2.26 2.35
C ASP A 77 -6.79 1.09 2.05
N ASP A 78 -7.19 -0.13 2.40
CA ASP A 78 -6.43 -1.34 2.07
C ASP A 78 -6.36 -1.57 0.56
N ILE A 79 -5.23 -2.12 0.13
CA ILE A 79 -4.96 -2.37 -1.29
C ILE A 79 -5.17 -3.85 -1.56
N TYR A 80 -6.16 -4.18 -2.39
CA TYR A 80 -6.43 -5.52 -2.87
C TYR A 80 -5.27 -6.06 -3.72
N VAL A 81 -4.89 -7.31 -3.44
CA VAL A 81 -3.90 -8.08 -4.18
C VAL A 81 -4.54 -9.36 -4.70
N SER A 82 -4.42 -9.60 -6.00
CA SER A 82 -5.04 -10.76 -6.64
C SER A 82 -4.27 -12.06 -6.33
N PRO A 83 -4.96 -13.22 -6.29
CA PRO A 83 -4.30 -14.53 -6.13
C PRO A 83 -3.22 -14.79 -7.18
N SER A 84 -3.41 -14.30 -8.41
CA SER A 84 -2.45 -14.44 -9.50
C SER A 84 -1.15 -13.68 -9.23
N GLN A 85 -1.22 -12.48 -8.64
CA GLN A 85 -0.03 -11.72 -8.26
C GLN A 85 0.72 -12.40 -7.10
N ILE A 86 -0.01 -12.87 -6.10
CA ILE A 86 0.54 -13.60 -4.95
C ILE A 86 1.33 -14.82 -5.44
N ARG A 87 0.72 -15.65 -6.30
CA ARG A 87 1.38 -16.83 -6.87
C ARG A 87 2.57 -16.50 -7.77
N LYS A 88 2.48 -15.43 -8.58
CA LYS A 88 3.53 -15.07 -9.53
C LYS A 88 4.86 -14.72 -8.85
N PHE A 89 4.79 -14.07 -7.69
CA PHE A 89 5.95 -13.58 -6.96
C PHE A 89 6.27 -14.38 -5.68
N ASP A 90 5.63 -15.53 -5.48
CA ASP A 90 5.70 -16.35 -4.25
C ASP A 90 5.53 -15.52 -2.96
N MET A 91 4.58 -14.57 -2.98
CA MET A 91 4.33 -13.67 -1.86
C MET A 91 3.71 -14.42 -0.68
N ARG A 92 4.03 -13.98 0.52
CA ARG A 92 3.53 -14.56 1.78
C ARG A 92 2.98 -13.48 2.69
N THR A 93 2.08 -13.90 3.59
CA THR A 93 1.61 -13.02 4.67
C THR A 93 2.80 -12.49 5.46
N GLY A 94 2.87 -11.18 5.64
CA GLY A 94 4.00 -10.48 6.29
C GLY A 94 4.92 -9.76 5.31
N ASP A 95 4.84 -10.04 4.00
CA ASP A 95 5.65 -9.32 3.01
C ASP A 95 5.24 -7.85 2.90
N THR A 96 6.21 -6.95 2.99
CA THR A 96 6.02 -5.53 2.69
C THR A 96 6.07 -5.34 1.18
N ILE A 97 4.96 -4.93 0.58
CA ILE A 97 4.85 -4.75 -0.87
C ILE A 97 4.70 -3.27 -1.16
N SER A 98 5.46 -2.78 -2.13
CA SER A 98 5.27 -1.46 -2.73
C SER A 98 5.09 -1.59 -4.23
N GLY A 99 4.24 -0.72 -4.79
CA GLY A 99 3.99 -0.73 -6.21
C GLY A 99 2.89 0.23 -6.65
N GLN A 100 2.58 0.13 -7.94
CA GLN A 100 1.57 0.97 -8.56
C GLN A 100 0.19 0.44 -8.23
N ILE A 101 -0.71 1.34 -7.83
CA ILE A 101 -2.10 1.03 -7.48
C ILE A 101 -3.05 1.76 -8.42
N ARG A 102 -4.30 1.32 -8.43
CA ARG A 102 -5.39 2.01 -9.12
C ARG A 102 -6.60 2.17 -8.19
N PRO A 103 -7.41 3.22 -8.39
CA PRO A 103 -8.66 3.36 -7.66
C PRO A 103 -9.65 2.23 -8.00
N PRO A 104 -10.63 1.97 -7.12
CA PRO A 104 -11.72 1.04 -7.39
C PRO A 104 -12.54 1.46 -8.62
N LYS A 105 -12.95 0.48 -9.43
CA LYS A 105 -13.99 0.65 -10.46
C LYS A 105 -15.40 0.67 -9.83
N GLU A 106 -16.44 0.94 -10.63
CA GLU A 106 -17.84 1.06 -10.16
C GLU A 106 -18.34 -0.09 -9.27
N ASN A 107 -17.78 -1.30 -9.40
CA ASN A 107 -18.14 -2.49 -8.60
C ASN A 107 -17.08 -2.92 -7.57
N GLU A 108 -16.04 -2.11 -7.34
CA GLU A 108 -14.95 -2.42 -6.42
C GLU A 108 -15.00 -1.47 -5.21
N ARG A 109 -14.59 -1.95 -4.04
CA ARG A 109 -14.58 -1.16 -2.80
C ARG A 109 -13.19 -0.67 -2.40
N TYR A 110 -12.15 -1.32 -2.89
CA TYR A 110 -10.77 -1.14 -2.46
C TYR A 110 -9.89 -0.68 -3.61
N PHE A 111 -8.76 -0.04 -3.29
CA PHE A 111 -7.68 0.13 -4.26
C PHE A 111 -7.17 -1.24 -4.69
N ALA A 112 -6.68 -1.37 -5.91
CA ALA A 112 -6.11 -2.61 -6.40
C ALA A 112 -4.66 -2.42 -6.83
N LEU A 113 -3.81 -3.39 -6.51
CA LEU A 113 -2.42 -3.41 -6.96
C LEU A 113 -2.37 -3.68 -8.47
N LEU A 114 -1.78 -2.76 -9.22
CA LEU A 114 -1.61 -2.87 -10.67
C LEU A 114 -0.27 -3.54 -11.01
N LYS A 115 0.81 -3.05 -10.41
CA LYS A 115 2.18 -3.54 -10.67
C LYS A 115 2.98 -3.55 -9.38
N VAL A 116 3.67 -4.66 -9.13
CA VAL A 116 4.60 -4.81 -8.00
C VAL A 116 5.92 -4.17 -8.40
N GLU A 117 6.47 -3.31 -7.56
CA GLU A 117 7.78 -2.68 -7.78
C GLU A 117 8.85 -3.21 -6.82
N ALA A 118 8.49 -3.44 -5.56
CA ALA A 118 9.38 -4.07 -4.59
C ALA A 118 8.62 -4.98 -3.62
N ILE A 119 9.33 -6.00 -3.13
CA ILE A 119 8.90 -6.90 -2.05
C ILE A 119 10.00 -6.88 -0.99
N ASN A 120 9.66 -6.55 0.26
CA ASN A 120 10.59 -6.39 1.37
C ASN A 120 11.79 -5.48 1.02
N PHE A 121 11.49 -4.35 0.36
CA PHE A 121 12.46 -3.33 -0.09
C PHE A 121 13.45 -3.80 -1.16
N GLU A 122 13.21 -4.97 -1.77
CA GLU A 122 14.06 -5.56 -2.80
C GLU A 122 13.30 -5.80 -4.11
N ASN A 123 14.05 -6.08 -5.18
CA ASN A 123 13.46 -6.45 -6.46
C ASN A 123 12.59 -7.72 -6.31
N PRO A 124 11.34 -7.74 -6.80
CA PRO A 124 10.42 -8.87 -6.66
C PRO A 124 10.95 -10.21 -7.17
N GLU A 125 11.88 -10.21 -8.14
CA GLU A 125 12.43 -11.45 -8.66
C GLU A 125 13.34 -12.17 -7.65
N LYS A 126 13.95 -11.44 -6.70
CA LYS A 126 14.81 -12.02 -5.65
C LYS A 126 14.05 -12.83 -4.60
N THR A 127 12.73 -12.65 -4.50
CA THR A 127 11.92 -13.35 -3.48
C THR A 127 11.99 -14.87 -3.64
N LYS A 128 12.10 -15.36 -4.88
CA LYS A 128 12.14 -16.80 -5.19
C LYS A 128 13.40 -17.51 -4.68
N ASP A 129 14.49 -16.76 -4.50
CA ASP A 129 15.77 -17.30 -4.06
C ASP A 129 15.91 -17.29 -2.53
N LYS A 130 14.91 -16.79 -1.79
CA LYS A 130 14.99 -16.66 -0.34
C LYS A 130 14.76 -18.00 0.37
N ILE A 131 15.60 -18.24 1.36
CA ILE A 131 15.43 -19.36 2.30
C ILE A 131 14.28 -19.00 3.25
N LEU A 132 13.39 -19.96 3.49
CA LEU A 132 12.30 -19.79 4.44
C LEU A 132 12.84 -19.64 5.85
N PHE A 133 12.18 -18.81 6.66
CA PHE A 133 12.57 -18.59 8.05
C PHE A 133 12.70 -19.91 8.83
N ASP A 134 11.76 -20.84 8.65
CA ASP A 134 11.75 -22.16 9.31
C ASP A 134 12.93 -23.05 8.91
N ASN A 135 13.60 -22.75 7.79
CA ASN A 135 14.76 -23.49 7.30
C ASN A 135 16.09 -22.85 7.74
N LEU A 136 16.06 -21.72 8.45
CA LEU A 136 17.28 -21.11 9.00
C LEU A 136 17.78 -21.91 10.19
N THR A 137 19.11 -22.05 10.30
CA THR A 137 19.73 -22.71 11.45
C THR A 137 19.62 -21.80 12.67
N PRO A 138 18.95 -22.22 13.76
CA PRO A 138 18.89 -21.43 14.98
C PRO A 138 20.27 -21.42 15.67
N LEU A 139 20.74 -20.23 16.04
CA LEU A 139 22.02 -20.03 16.72
C LEU A 139 21.83 -19.13 17.95
N TYR A 140 22.78 -19.21 18.89
CA TYR A 140 22.89 -18.20 19.95
C TYR A 140 23.38 -16.88 19.37
N PRO A 141 23.04 -15.72 19.99
CA PRO A 141 23.55 -14.43 19.52
C PRO A 141 25.08 -14.36 19.58
N GLU A 142 25.72 -14.13 18.43
CA GLU A 142 27.18 -13.98 18.34
C GLU A 142 27.63 -12.53 18.58
N GLU A 143 26.74 -11.56 18.34
CA GLU A 143 27.01 -10.13 18.48
C GLU A 143 26.14 -9.49 19.56
N ARG A 144 26.76 -8.67 20.41
CA ARG A 144 26.04 -7.85 21.40
C ARG A 144 25.58 -6.55 20.77
N LEU A 145 24.27 -6.32 20.73
CA LEU A 145 23.72 -5.01 20.42
C LEU A 145 24.18 -3.99 21.48
N ARG A 146 24.85 -2.92 21.03
CA ARG A 146 25.16 -1.74 21.84
C ARG A 146 24.21 -0.64 21.36
N LEU A 147 23.22 -0.33 22.20
CA LEU A 147 22.20 0.70 21.96
C LEU A 147 22.63 2.04 22.55
#